data_AF-A0A8I1DCH9-F1
#
_entry.id   AF-A0A8I1DCH9-F1
#
_cell.length_a   1.000
_cell.length_b   1.000
_cell.length_c   1.000
_cell.angle_alpha   90.00
_cell.angle_beta   90.00
_cell.angle_gamma   90.00
#
_symmetry.space_group_name_H-M   'P 1'
#
loop_
_entity.id
_entity.type
_entity.pdbx_description
1 polymer ?
#
loop_
_entity_poly.entity_id
_entity_poly.type
_entity_poly.pdbx_seq_one_letter_code
_entity_poly.pdbx_strand_id
1 'polypeptide(L)' 'MSDQPAPFNDKDGNPYLETHHIEWLSRGGDDTIENTIALCPNCHRKMHILDRKADVEKLKKRVRERLSSLA' A
#
# COMPACT_ATOMS: atom_id res chain seq x y z
N MET A 1 -4.20 -4.81 -6.32
CA MET A 1 -3.52 -3.57 -6.76
C MET A 1 -3.10 -3.63 -8.21
N SER A 2 -3.31 -2.53 -8.92
CA SER A 2 -2.88 -2.34 -10.30
C SER A 2 -1.39 -2.02 -10.34
N ASP A 3 -0.68 -2.49 -11.36
CA ASP A 3 0.73 -2.16 -11.62
C ASP A 3 0.86 -0.94 -12.56
N GLN A 4 -0.16 -0.07 -12.54
CA GLN A 4 -0.18 1.18 -13.29
C GLN A 4 0.58 2.29 -12.55
N PRO A 5 1.11 3.29 -13.29
CA PRO A 5 1.67 4.51 -12.69
C PRO A 5 0.66 5.23 -11.77
N ALA A 6 1.18 6.15 -10.95
CA ALA A 6 0.33 7.06 -10.20
C ALA A 6 -0.62 7.81 -11.15
N PRO A 7 -1.87 8.08 -10.75
CA PRO A 7 -2.88 8.67 -11.63
C PRO A 7 -2.59 10.14 -11.96
N PHE A 8 -1.79 10.82 -11.13
CA PHE A 8 -1.34 12.18 -11.32
C PHE A 8 -0.07 12.42 -10.52
N ASN A 9 0.58 13.55 -10.78
CA ASN A 9 1.72 14.04 -10.01
C ASN A 9 1.29 15.14 -9.03
N ASP A 10 2.00 15.28 -7.91
CA ASP A 10 1.84 16.40 -7.00
C ASP A 10 2.31 17.73 -7.63
N LYS A 11 2.20 18.82 -6.86
CA LYS A 11 2.59 20.17 -7.29
C LYS A 11 4.07 20.30 -7.68
N ASP A 12 4.91 19.39 -7.19
CA ASP A 12 6.36 19.36 -7.40
C ASP A 12 6.74 18.38 -8.52
N GLY A 13 5.75 17.74 -9.16
CA GLY A 13 5.93 16.83 -10.28
C GLY A 13 6.19 15.37 -9.89
N ASN A 14 6.07 15.01 -8.61
CA ASN A 14 6.30 13.63 -8.15
C ASN A 14 5.04 12.77 -8.27
N PRO A 15 5.15 11.46 -8.57
CA PRO A 15 4.00 10.54 -8.57
C PRO A 15 3.24 10.55 -7.24
N TYR A 16 1.94 10.86 -7.27
CA TYR A 16 1.13 10.89 -6.05
C TYR A 16 0.65 9.50 -5.61
N LEU A 17 1.07 9.10 -4.41
CA LEU A 17 0.66 7.86 -3.73
C LEU A 17 0.30 8.16 -2.27
N GLU A 18 -0.50 7.28 -1.68
CA GLU A 18 -0.98 7.35 -0.31
C GLU A 18 -0.43 6.17 0.49
N THR A 19 0.03 6.46 1.70
CA THR A 19 0.52 5.45 2.64
C THR A 19 -0.65 4.66 3.22
N HIS A 20 -0.50 3.35 3.31
CA HIS A 20 -1.50 2.46 3.88
C HIS A 20 -0.85 1.40 4.78
N HIS A 21 -1.37 1.25 6.00
CA HIS A 21 -1.09 0.13 6.88
C HIS A 21 -1.90 -1.10 6.43
N ILE A 22 -1.21 -2.17 6.02
CA ILE A 22 -1.80 -3.39 5.46
C ILE A 22 -2.68 -4.08 6.50
N GLU A 23 -2.14 -4.23 7.72
CA GLU A 23 -2.91 -4.50 8.92
C GLU A 23 -3.23 -3.17 9.58
N TRP A 24 -4.51 -2.87 9.70
CA TRP A 24 -4.95 -1.54 10.11
C TRP A 24 -4.55 -1.29 11.56
N LEU A 25 -4.11 -0.07 11.87
CA LEU A 25 -3.80 0.33 13.24
C LEU A 25 -4.99 0.11 14.19
N SER A 26 -6.21 0.39 13.72
CA SER A 26 -7.45 0.15 14.48
C SER A 26 -7.76 -1.34 14.76
N ARG A 27 -7.06 -2.25 14.08
CA ARG A 27 -7.13 -3.71 14.28
C ARG A 27 -5.90 -4.25 15.02
N GLY A 28 -5.05 -3.38 15.56
CA GLY A 28 -3.84 -3.75 16.27
C GLY A 28 -2.63 -3.96 15.39
N GLY A 29 -2.66 -3.51 14.12
CA GLY A 29 -1.48 -3.52 13.26
C GLY A 29 -0.40 -2.54 13.74
N ASP A 30 0.86 -2.88 13.49
CA ASP A 30 2.00 -2.06 13.91
C ASP A 30 2.24 -0.87 12.97
N ASP A 31 2.76 0.23 13.51
CA ASP A 31 3.22 1.39 12.73
C ASP A 31 4.68 1.19 12.28
N THR A 32 4.88 0.27 11.32
CA THR A 32 6.22 -0.16 10.87
C THR A 32 6.32 -0.21 9.34
N ILE A 33 7.55 -0.23 8.82
CA ILE A 33 7.82 -0.31 7.37
C ILE A 33 7.31 -1.64 6.80
N GLU A 34 7.38 -2.71 7.58
CA GLU A 34 6.92 -4.06 7.29
C GLU A 34 5.40 -4.13 7.11
N ASN A 35 4.66 -3.26 7.80
CA ASN A 35 3.20 -3.17 7.71
C ASN A 35 2.73 -2.05 6.76
N THR A 36 3.64 -1.29 6.15
CA THR A 36 3.30 -0.09 5.40
C THR A 36 3.62 -0.19 3.91
N ILE A 37 2.68 0.25 3.07
CA ILE A 37 2.81 0.26 1.60
C ILE A 37 2.22 1.53 0.98
N ALA A 38 2.86 2.04 -0.08
CA ALA A 38 2.35 3.15 -0.88
C ALA A 38 1.39 2.64 -1.97
N LEU A 39 0.22 3.28 -2.10
CA LEU A 39 -0.85 2.92 -3.02
C LEU A 39 -1.36 4.14 -3.78
N CYS A 40 -1.84 3.97 -5.01
CA CYS A 40 -2.57 5.08 -5.62
C CYS A 40 -3.92 5.33 -4.91
N PRO A 41 -4.54 6.51 -5.02
CA PRO A 41 -5.79 6.84 -4.34
C PRO A 41 -6.93 5.85 -4.58
N ASN A 42 -7.08 5.38 -5.82
CA ASN A 42 -8.10 4.39 -6.18
C ASN A 42 -7.87 3.05 -5.46
N CYS A 43 -6.62 2.63 -5.39
CA CYS A 43 -6.19 1.41 -4.74
C CYS A 43 -6.36 1.52 -3.21
N HIS A 44 -5.92 2.63 -2.61
CA HIS A 44 -6.07 2.88 -1.18
C HIS A 44 -7.56 2.88 -0.78
N ARG A 45 -8.41 3.59 -1.54
CA ARG A 45 -9.86 3.61 -1.29
C ARG A 45 -10.50 2.23 -1.46
N LYS A 46 -10.05 1.43 -2.43
CA LYS A 46 -10.50 0.04 -2.61
C LYS A 46 -10.23 -0.80 -1.35
N MET A 47 -9.08 -0.63 -0.69
CA MET A 47 -8.77 -1.34 0.57
C MET A 47 -9.78 -1.00 1.66
N HIS A 48 -10.07 0.29 1.84
CA HIS A 48 -11.03 0.76 2.85
C HIS A 48 -12.48 0.33 2.57
N ILE A 49 -12.89 0.25 1.30
CA ILE A 49 -14.27 -0.10 0.94
C ILE A 49 -14.49 -1.61 0.92
N LEU A 50 -13.55 -2.38 0.35
CA LEU A 50 -13.78 -3.79 0.05
C LEU A 50 -13.16 -4.75 1.07
N ASP A 51 -12.08 -4.34 1.75
CA ASP A 51 -11.40 -5.12 2.79
C ASP A 51 -11.21 -6.61 2.45
N ARG A 52 -10.77 -6.88 1.21
CA ARG A 52 -10.65 -8.25 0.70
C ARG A 52 -9.34 -8.86 1.17
N LYS A 53 -9.44 -10.04 1.79
CA LYS A 53 -8.27 -10.86 2.17
C LYS A 53 -7.27 -11.06 1.03
N ALA A 54 -7.76 -11.30 -0.19
CA ALA A 54 -6.89 -11.48 -1.36
C ALA A 54 -6.05 -10.23 -1.71
N ASP A 55 -6.61 -9.02 -1.53
CA ASP A 55 -5.85 -7.78 -1.73
C ASP A 55 -4.81 -7.60 -0.61
N VAL A 56 -5.17 -7.88 0.65
CA VAL A 56 -4.24 -7.86 1.81
C VAL A 56 -3.05 -8.80 1.58
N GLU A 57 -3.30 -10.05 1.19
CA GLU A 57 -2.23 -11.02 0.92
C GLU A 57 -1.32 -10.58 -0.23
N LYS A 58 -1.90 -9.96 -1.28
CA LYS A 58 -1.10 -9.38 -2.37
C LYS A 58 -0.17 -8.28 -1.87
N LEU A 59 -0.62 -7.41 -0.96
CA LEU A 59 0.22 -6.35 -0.38
C LEU A 59 1.32 -6.93 0.52
N LYS A 60 1.00 -7.91 1.38
CA LYS A 60 1.99 -8.60 2.23
C LYS A 60 3.07 -9.29 1.40
N LYS A 61 2.71 -9.90 0.27
CA LYS A 61 3.69 -10.48 -0.67
C LYS A 61 4.68 -9.43 -1.18
N ARG A 62 4.18 -8.27 -1.61
CA ARG A 62 5.00 -7.20 -2.19
C ARG A 62 5.94 -6.56 -1.17
N VAL A 63 5.50 -6.37 0.08
CA VAL A 63 6.39 -5.88 1.14
C VAL A 63 7.49 -6.88 1.45
N ARG A 64 7.18 -8.18 1.54
CA ARG A 64 8.21 -9.23 1.71
C ARG A 64 9.24 -9.23 0.58
N GLU A 65 8.80 -9.16 -0.67
CA GLU A 65 9.69 -9.07 -1.84
C GLU A 65 10.60 -7.83 -1.75
N ARG A 66 10.03 -6.67 -1.41
CA ARG A 66 10.80 -5.43 -1.21
C ARG A 66 11.85 -5.57 -0.11
N LEU A 67 11.47 -6.08 1.07
CA LEU A 67 12.39 -6.23 2.20
C LEU A 67 13.50 -7.23 1.88
N SER A 68 13.20 -8.31 1.15
CA SER A 68 14.21 -9.27 0.71
C SER A 68 15.20 -8.67 -0.29
N SER A 69 14.81 -7.67 -1.07
CA SER A 69 15.70 -6.97 -2.02
C SER A 69 16.57 -5.88 -1.38
N LEU A 70 16.33 -5.58 -0.09
CA LEU A 70 17.07 -4.58 0.68
C LEU A 70 18.12 -5.21 1.62
N ALA A 71 18.17 -6.54 1.69
CA ALA A 71 19.15 -7.33 2.45
C ALA A 71 20.26 -7.83 1.53
#